data_AF-A0A954KF07-F1
#
_entry.id   AF-A0A954KF07-F1
#
_cell.length_a   1.000
_cell.length_b   1.000
_cell.length_c   1.000
_cell.angle_alpha   90.00
_cell.angle_beta   90.00
_cell.angle_gamma   90.00
#
_symmetry.space_group_name_H-M   'P 1'
#
loop_
_entity.id
_entity.type
_entity.pdbx_description
1 polymer ?
#
loop_
_entity_poly.entity_id
_entity_poly.type
_entity_poly.pdbx_seq_one_letter_code
_entity_poly.pdbx_strand_id
1 'polypeptide(L)'
;TAGRLRRRLRLVHTPKNGSWLNMAEIELSILSRQCLSQRFASADEMDAAIRTWETTRNATRAGTNWQFTTPNARIKLKTLYPLPDIQR
;
A
#
# COMPACT_ATOMS: atom_id res chain seq x y z
N THR A 1 -12.14 12.83 22.70
CA THR A 1 -13.31 12.85 21.79
C THR A 1 -12.87 12.64 20.35
N ALA A 2 -13.71 11.96 19.56
CA ALA A 2 -13.43 11.62 18.15
C ALA A 2 -13.01 12.84 17.29
N GLY A 3 -13.55 14.04 17.58
CA GLY A 3 -13.19 15.28 16.89
C GLY A 3 -11.71 15.69 17.00
N ARG A 4 -11.01 15.30 18.07
CA ARG A 4 -9.57 15.58 18.25
C ARG A 4 -8.70 14.71 17.33
N LEU A 5 -9.10 13.46 17.10
CA LEU A 5 -8.38 12.54 16.21
C LEU A 5 -8.57 12.93 14.75
N ARG A 6 -9.79 13.32 14.36
CA ARG A 6 -10.08 13.75 12.98
C ARG A 6 -9.18 14.89 12.50
N ARG A 7 -8.87 15.86 13.35
CA ARG A 7 -8.00 17.00 13.01
C ARG A 7 -6.52 16.63 12.77
N ARG A 8 -6.09 15.44 13.18
CA ARG A 8 -4.72 14.95 13.01
C ARG A 8 -4.56 14.02 11.80
N LEU A 9 -5.68 13.63 11.17
CA LEU A 9 -5.69 12.72 10.03
C LEU A 9 -5.74 13.52 8.73
N ARG A 10 -4.83 13.24 7.81
CA ARG A 10 -4.92 13.69 6.43
C ARG A 10 -5.54 12.57 5.60
N LEU A 11 -6.81 12.72 5.23
CA LEU A 11 -7.48 11.80 4.32
C LEU A 11 -7.11 12.18 2.88
N VAL A 12 -6.49 11.26 2.16
CA VAL A 12 -6.17 11.43 0.74
C VAL A 12 -7.10 10.52 -0.04
N HIS A 13 -7.87 11.10 -0.96
CA HIS A 13 -8.76 10.32 -1.81
C HIS A 13 -7.95 9.59 -2.88
N THR A 14 -8.07 8.26 -2.91
CA THR A 14 -7.48 7.43 -3.97
C THR A 14 -8.51 7.23 -5.10
N PRO A 15 -8.09 7.27 -6.37
CA PRO A 15 -8.97 6.96 -7.50
C PRO A 15 -9.57 5.56 -7.37
N LYS A 16 -10.81 5.38 -7.85
CA LYS A 16 -11.56 4.10 -7.78
C LYS A 16 -10.76 2.88 -8.27
N ASN A 17 -9.92 3.07 -9.29
CA ASN A 17 -9.11 2.02 -9.90
C ASN A 17 -7.60 2.14 -9.56
N GLY A 18 -7.28 2.87 -8.49
CA GLY A 18 -5.93 3.14 -8.02
C GLY A 18 -5.40 2.12 -7.00
N SER A 19 -5.96 0.91 -6.91
CA SER A 19 -5.54 -0.12 -5.93
C SER A 19 -4.06 -0.48 -6.07
N TRP A 20 -3.50 -0.38 -7.28
CA TRP A 20 -2.07 -0.59 -7.51
C TRP A 20 -1.15 0.48 -6.87
N LEU A 21 -1.71 1.59 -6.35
CA LEU A 21 -1.03 2.57 -5.49
C LEU A 21 -1.30 2.33 -3.99
N ASN A 22 -2.00 1.27 -3.64
CA ASN A 22 -2.33 0.97 -2.25
C ASN A 22 -1.09 0.45 -1.53
N MET A 23 -0.60 1.24 -0.57
CA MET A 23 0.53 0.88 0.28
C MET A 23 0.32 -0.48 0.97
N ALA A 24 -0.90 -0.76 1.39
CA ALA A 24 -1.22 -2.01 2.08
C ALA A 24 -1.02 -3.22 1.15
N GLU A 25 -1.44 -3.15 -0.11
CA GLU A 25 -1.26 -4.23 -1.08
C GLU A 25 0.23 -4.50 -1.38
N ILE A 26 1.03 -3.44 -1.47
CA ILE A 26 2.49 -3.55 -1.66
C ILE A 26 3.13 -4.25 -0.47
N GLU A 27 2.84 -3.82 0.76
CA GLU A 27 3.40 -4.44 1.96
C GLU A 27 2.92 -5.89 2.14
N LEU A 28 1.67 -6.21 1.79
CA LEU A 28 1.18 -7.60 1.75
C LEU A 28 1.94 -8.46 0.74
N SER A 29 2.26 -7.92 -0.45
CA SER A 29 3.09 -8.61 -1.44
C SER A 29 4.52 -8.84 -0.95
N ILE A 30 5.10 -7.89 -0.21
CA ILE A 30 6.43 -8.04 0.40
C ILE A 30 6.39 -9.10 1.50
N LEU A 31 5.43 -9.02 2.42
CA LEU A 31 5.20 -10.00 3.48
C LEU A 31 5.07 -11.41 2.89
N SER A 32 4.27 -11.56 1.83
CA SER A 32 4.06 -12.84 1.16
C SER A 32 5.36 -13.45 0.63
N ARG A 33 6.21 -12.63 -0.01
CA ARG A 33 7.50 -13.09 -0.57
C ARG A 33 8.57 -13.35 0.50
N GLN A 34 8.62 -12.52 1.53
CA GLN A 34 9.70 -12.53 2.52
C GLN A 34 9.44 -13.42 3.73
N CYS A 35 8.18 -13.57 4.14
CA CYS A 35 7.81 -14.28 5.37
C CYS A 35 6.94 -15.51 5.09
N LEU A 36 5.95 -15.38 4.20
CA LEU A 36 4.93 -16.41 3.96
C LEU A 36 5.24 -17.33 2.77
N SER A 37 6.46 -17.28 2.23
CA SER A 37 6.92 -18.16 1.15
C SER A 37 7.25 -19.59 1.61
N GLN A 38 7.06 -19.87 2.91
CA GLN A 38 7.26 -21.17 3.55
C GLN A 38 5.95 -21.77 4.07
N ARG A 39 6.00 -23.06 4.43
CA ARG A 39 4.90 -23.73 5.13
C ARG A 39 5.10 -23.61 6.64
N PHE A 40 4.00 -23.45 7.37
CA PHE A 40 3.97 -23.44 8.83
C PHE A 40 3.19 -24.65 9.33
N ALA A 41 3.63 -25.23 10.43
CA ALA A 41 2.96 -26.37 11.05
C ALA A 41 1.70 -25.95 11.84
N SER A 42 1.64 -24.69 12.28
CA SER A 42 0.49 -24.13 13.00
C SER A 42 0.26 -22.65 12.70
N ALA A 43 -0.93 -22.16 13.05
CA ALA A 43 -1.24 -20.74 12.98
C ALA A 43 -0.39 -19.89 13.94
N ASP A 44 -0.07 -20.44 15.12
CA ASP A 44 0.75 -19.73 16.12
C ASP A 44 2.19 -19.53 15.64
N GLU A 45 2.76 -20.53 14.96
CA GLU A 45 4.09 -20.42 14.34
C GLU A 45 4.10 -19.34 13.25
N MET A 46 3.05 -19.31 12.42
CA MET A 46 2.87 -18.27 11.40
C MET A 46 2.73 -16.88 12.03
N ASP A 47 1.95 -16.72 13.10
CA ASP A 47 1.78 -15.42 13.79
C ASP A 47 3.11 -14.93 14.37
N ALA A 48 3.89 -15.81 15.00
CA ALA A 48 5.21 -15.47 15.54
C ALA A 48 6.19 -15.02 14.43
N ALA A 49 6.18 -15.70 13.27
CA ALA A 49 6.99 -15.33 12.13
C ALA A 49 6.58 -13.96 11.55
N ILE A 50 5.27 -13.71 11.40
CA ILE A 50 4.74 -12.42 10.94
C ILE A 50 5.14 -11.29 11.89
N ARG A 51 5.00 -11.46 13.21
CA ARG A 51 5.40 -10.44 14.20
C ARG A 51 6.88 -10.10 14.16
N THR A 52 7.72 -11.12 14.00
CA THR A 52 9.17 -10.95 13.90
C THR A 52 9.53 -10.18 12.62
N TRP A 53 8.92 -10.57 11.50
CA TRP A 53 9.08 -9.87 10.23
C TRP A 53 8.58 -8.43 10.30
N GLU A 54 7.40 -8.19 10.88
CA GLU A 54 6.79 -6.86 11.03
C GLU A 54 7.70 -5.93 11.86
N THR A 55 8.22 -6.41 12.98
CA THR A 55 9.12 -5.63 13.84
C THR A 55 10.37 -5.20 13.08
N THR A 56 10.95 -6.13 12.30
CA THR A 56 12.13 -5.85 11.48
C THR A 56 11.79 -4.85 10.38
N ARG A 57 10.70 -5.07 9.65
CA ARG A 57 10.22 -4.20 8.56
C ARG A 57 9.98 -2.78 9.05
N ASN A 58 9.28 -2.63 10.17
CA ASN A 58 9.00 -1.33 10.80
C ASN A 58 10.29 -0.62 11.25
N ALA A 59 11.28 -1.37 11.77
CA ALA A 59 12.57 -0.80 12.17
C ALA A 59 13.38 -0.28 10.97
N THR A 60 13.31 -0.95 9.80
CA THR A 60 14.00 -0.47 8.59
C THR A 60 13.48 0.86 8.06
N ARG A 61 12.27 1.27 8.47
CA ARG A 61 11.57 2.48 7.97
C ARG A 61 11.64 2.61 6.44
N ALA A 62 11.58 1.48 5.75
CA ALA A 62 11.68 1.42 4.31
C ALA A 62 10.45 2.11 3.70
N GLY A 63 10.58 3.41 3.42
CA GLY A 63 9.55 4.18 2.75
C GLY A 63 9.45 3.79 1.28
N THR A 64 8.23 3.83 0.74
CA THR A 64 8.02 3.64 -0.68
C THR A 64 8.47 4.88 -1.45
N ASN A 65 9.42 4.69 -2.35
CA ASN A 65 9.79 5.71 -3.31
C ASN A 65 8.79 5.70 -4.48
N TRP A 66 7.77 6.54 -4.40
CA TRP A 66 6.74 6.64 -5.43
C TRP A 66 7.28 7.33 -6.68
N GLN A 67 7.64 6.54 -7.69
CA GLN A 67 8.12 7.05 -8.98
C GLN A 67 7.02 7.17 -10.05
N PHE A 68 5.84 6.60 -9.79
CA PHE A 68 4.77 6.56 -10.77
C PHE A 68 3.88 7.80 -10.67
N THR A 69 3.93 8.64 -11.69
CA THR A 69 3.24 9.93 -11.74
C THR A 69 1.89 9.83 -12.44
N THR A 70 0.99 10.79 -12.21
CA THR A 70 -0.29 10.89 -12.93
C THR A 70 -0.09 10.93 -14.46
N PRO A 71 0.87 11.67 -15.03
CA PRO A 71 1.19 11.58 -16.46
C PRO A 71 1.52 10.15 -16.92
N ASN A 72 2.36 9.42 -16.17
CA ASN A 72 2.70 8.02 -16.50
C ASN A 72 1.48 7.10 -16.44
N ALA A 73 0.57 7.34 -15.47
CA ALA A 73 -0.69 6.62 -15.36
C ALA A 73 -1.58 6.82 -16.59
N ARG A 74 -1.68 8.05 -17.08
CA ARG A 74 -2.48 8.38 -18.27
C ARG A 74 -1.95 7.72 -19.54
N ILE A 75 -0.64 7.45 -19.63
CA ILE A 75 -0.04 6.77 -20.78
C ILE A 75 -0.24 5.25 -20.68
N LYS A 76 0.06 4.64 -19.53
CA LYS A 76 0.01 3.18 -19.35
C LYS A 76 -1.39 2.63 -19.07
N LEU A 77 -2.25 3.41 -18.42
CA LEU A 77 -3.59 3.02 -17.95
C LEU A 77 -4.67 3.94 -18.55
N LYS A 78 -4.59 4.22 -19.86
CA LYS A 78 -5.47 5.18 -20.58
C LYS A 78 -6.95 5.03 -20.25
N THR A 79 -7.45 3.80 -20.22
CA THR A 79 -8.86 3.49 -19.91
C THR A 79 -9.25 3.83 -18.47
N LEU A 80 -8.32 3.71 -17.53
CA LEU A 80 -8.55 3.96 -16.10
C LEU A 80 -8.25 5.41 -15.69
N TYR A 81 -7.41 6.11 -16.44
CA TYR A 81 -6.99 7.49 -16.22
C TYR A 81 -7.24 8.36 -17.47
N PRO A 82 -8.51 8.60 -17.86
CA PRO A 82 -8.83 9.44 -19.01
C PRO A 82 -8.35 10.87 -18.76
N LEU A 83 -7.84 11.52 -19.80
CA LEU A 83 -7.46 12.93 -19.74
C LEU A 83 -8.65 13.76 -19.24
N PRO A 84 -8.44 14.74 -18.34
CA PRO A 84 -9.50 15.66 -17.98
C PRO A 84 -9.96 16.36 -19.25
N ASP A 85 -11.27 16.51 -19.43
CA ASP A 85 -11.80 17.29 -20.52
C ASP A 85 -11.30 18.74 -20.35
N ILE A 86 -10.57 19.27 -21.34
CA ILE A 86 -9.91 20.59 -21.26
C ILE A 86 -10.95 21.73 -21.49
N GLN A 87 -12.23 21.44 -21.28
CA GLN A 87 -13.36 22.33 -21.54
C GLN A 87 -14.30 22.33 -20.31
N ARG A 88 -13.92 23.05 -19.25
CA ARG A 88 -14.85 23.56 -18.24
C ARG A 88 -14.45 24.95 -17.82
#